data_AF-A0A924UXG2-F1
#
_entry.id   AF-A0A924UXG2-F1
#
_cell.length_a   1.000
_cell.length_b   1.000
_cell.length_c   1.000
_cell.angle_alpha   90.00
_cell.angle_beta   90.00
_cell.angle_gamma   90.00
#
_symmetry.space_group_name_H-M   'P 1'
#
loop_
_entity.id
_entity.type
_entity.pdbx_description
1 polymer ?
#
loop_
_entity_poly.entity_id
_entity_poly.type
_entity_poly.pdbx_seq_one_letter_code
_entity_poly.pdbx_strand_id
1 'polypeptide(L)'
;IIYKWNRDKLLRIRSVYIENRERALINRQSDLVNDASASAQNEKDKIYKQLKEIESFKTKIDELLKEGYNPILDDGVGKNIAPLQKKGMLAYEVLNAGQLKKYLNADW
;
A
#
# COMPACT_ATOMS: atom_id res chain seq x y z
N ILE A 1 -7.30 -16.30 -0.50
CA ILE A 1 -6.88 -14.97 0.02
C ILE A 1 -5.60 -14.42 -0.67
N ILE A 2 -4.76 -15.24 -1.32
CA ILE A 2 -3.51 -14.80 -1.98
C ILE A 2 -3.70 -14.22 -3.40
N TYR A 3 -4.80 -14.54 -4.09
CA TYR A 3 -5.12 -14.06 -5.46
C TYR A 3 -5.55 -12.59 -5.58
N LYS A 4 -5.35 -11.78 -4.53
CA LYS A 4 -5.78 -10.37 -4.50
C LYS A 4 -4.72 -9.40 -5.04
N TRP A 5 -3.47 -9.82 -5.17
CA TRP A 5 -2.37 -8.97 -5.63
C TRP A 5 -1.84 -9.47 -6.97
N ASN A 6 -1.79 -8.60 -7.97
CA ASN A 6 -1.10 -8.79 -9.24
C ASN A 6 -0.78 -7.40 -9.82
N ARG A 7 0.01 -7.35 -10.92
CA ARG A 7 0.45 -6.08 -11.52
C ARG A 7 -0.73 -5.16 -11.88
N ASP A 8 -1.75 -5.68 -12.53
CA ASP A 8 -2.92 -4.89 -12.96
C ASP A 8 -3.72 -4.33 -11.78
N LYS A 9 -3.88 -5.13 -10.72
CA LYS A 9 -4.55 -4.69 -9.49
C LYS A 9 -3.74 -3.63 -8.78
N LEU A 10 -2.41 -3.77 -8.72
CA LEU A 10 -1.53 -2.73 -8.17
C LEU A 10 -1.66 -1.43 -8.95
N LEU A 11 -1.66 -1.49 -10.29
CA LEU A 11 -1.87 -0.34 -11.15
C LEU A 11 -3.25 0.30 -10.90
N ARG A 12 -4.31 -0.50 -10.76
CA ARG A 12 -5.67 0.01 -10.48
C ARG A 12 -5.79 0.62 -9.08
N ILE A 13 -5.19 0.00 -8.07
CA ILE A 13 -5.10 0.57 -6.71
C ILE A 13 -4.39 1.93 -6.77
N ARG A 14 -3.25 1.98 -7.47
CA ARG A 14 -2.42 3.17 -7.57
C ARG A 14 -3.06 4.33 -8.32
N SER A 15 -3.72 4.06 -9.44
CA SER A 15 -4.22 5.09 -10.37
C SER A 15 -5.67 5.50 -10.15
N VAL A 16 -6.49 4.64 -9.52
CA VAL A 16 -7.92 4.91 -9.34
C VAL A 16 -8.25 5.05 -7.86
N TYR A 17 -8.03 4.00 -7.08
CA TYR A 17 -8.54 3.97 -5.70
C TYR A 17 -7.78 4.93 -4.79
N ILE A 18 -6.45 4.96 -4.87
CA ILE A 18 -5.63 5.89 -4.09
C ILE A 18 -5.88 7.33 -4.53
N GLU A 19 -5.85 7.62 -5.84
CA GLU A 19 -6.06 8.97 -6.36
C GLU A 19 -7.43 9.54 -5.97
N ASN A 20 -8.49 8.72 -6.03
CA ASN A 20 -9.82 9.14 -5.58
C ASN A 20 -9.85 9.41 -4.07
N ARG A 21 -9.20 8.57 -3.25
CA ARG A 21 -9.17 8.76 -1.80
C ARG A 21 -8.36 9.99 -1.40
N GLU A 22 -7.19 10.18 -1.98
CA GLU A 22 -6.29 11.30 -1.75
C GLU A 22 -6.99 12.62 -2.12
N ARG A 23 -7.64 12.68 -3.29
CA ARG A 23 -8.42 13.85 -3.70
C ARG A 23 -9.55 14.16 -2.72
N ALA A 24 -10.31 13.16 -2.28
CA ALA A 24 -11.38 13.36 -1.31
C ALA A 24 -10.85 13.91 0.03
N LEU A 25 -9.67 13.44 0.48
CA LEU A 25 -9.02 13.93 1.69
C LEU A 25 -8.51 15.37 1.56
N ILE A 26 -7.88 15.71 0.42
CA ILE A 26 -7.42 17.07 0.13
C ILE A 26 -8.59 18.05 0.09
N ASN A 27 -9.68 17.68 -0.60
CA ASN A 27 -10.89 18.50 -0.64
C ASN A 27 -11.46 18.71 0.76
N ARG A 28 -11.57 17.65 1.56
CA ARG A 28 -12.06 17.76 2.95
C ARG A 28 -11.15 18.63 3.81
N GLN A 29 -9.83 18.54 3.64
CA GLN A 29 -8.89 19.41 4.33
C GLN A 29 -9.11 20.89 3.96
N SER A 30 -9.37 21.16 2.68
CA SER A 30 -9.71 22.50 2.18
C SER A 30 -11.01 23.04 2.78
N ASP A 31 -12.05 22.20 2.87
CA ASP A 31 -13.34 22.58 3.48
C ASP A 31 -13.18 23.01 4.94
N LEU A 32 -12.25 22.37 5.65
CA LEU A 32 -12.01 22.63 7.07
C LEU A 32 -11.10 23.85 7.33
N VAL A 33 -10.49 24.47 6.32
CA VAL A 33 -9.43 25.50 6.50
C VAL A 33 -9.85 26.60 7.48
N ASN A 34 -11.07 27.12 7.34
CA ASN A 34 -11.58 28.23 8.15
C ASN A 34 -12.26 27.80 9.47
N ASP A 35 -12.35 26.49 9.74
CA ASP A 35 -12.93 25.97 10.98
C ASP A 35 -11.84 25.77 12.05
N ALA A 36 -11.91 26.59 13.10
CA ALA A 36 -11.01 26.59 14.24
C ALA A 36 -11.53 25.78 15.44
N SER A 37 -12.67 25.11 15.31
CA SER A 37 -13.21 24.28 16.39
C SER A 37 -12.27 23.12 16.73
N ALA A 38 -12.28 22.68 17.99
CA ALA A 38 -11.48 21.53 18.42
C ALA A 38 -11.79 20.26 17.61
N SER A 39 -13.05 20.08 17.19
CA SER A 39 -13.46 18.96 16.32
C SER A 39 -12.79 19.04 14.94
N ALA A 40 -12.80 20.22 14.31
CA ALA A 40 -12.18 20.42 13.01
C ALA A 40 -10.66 20.25 13.06
N GLN A 41 -9.99 20.70 14.12
CA GLN A 41 -8.55 20.47 14.32
C GLN A 41 -8.22 18.98 14.45
N ASN A 42 -9.00 18.25 15.25
CA ASN A 42 -8.84 16.80 15.38
C ASN A 42 -9.08 16.06 14.04
N GLU A 43 -10.01 16.53 13.22
CA GLU A 43 -10.25 15.97 11.89
C GLU A 43 -9.09 16.28 10.93
N LYS A 44 -8.59 17.53 10.90
CA LYS A 44 -7.40 17.93 10.11
C LYS A 44 -6.19 17.04 10.44
N ASP A 45 -5.95 16.79 11.72
CA ASP A 45 -4.84 15.93 12.16
C ASP A 45 -5.00 14.48 11.69
N LYS A 46 -6.21 13.94 11.74
CA LYS A 46 -6.51 12.60 11.21
C LYS A 46 -6.28 12.54 9.70
N ILE A 47 -6.78 13.54 8.95
CA ILE A 47 -6.60 13.62 7.50
C ILE A 47 -5.12 13.71 7.14
N TYR A 48 -4.35 14.53 7.85
CA TYR A 48 -2.91 14.67 7.66
C TYR A 48 -2.18 13.33 7.84
N LYS A 49 -2.50 12.58 8.90
CA LYS A 49 -1.93 11.24 9.14
C LYS A 49 -2.29 10.27 8.00
N GLN A 50 -3.55 10.28 7.56
CA GLN A 50 -3.99 9.43 6.44
C GLN A 50 -3.31 9.78 5.12
N LEU A 51 -3.09 11.06 4.83
CA LEU A 51 -2.36 11.49 3.62
C LEU A 51 -0.90 11.00 3.66
N LYS A 52 -0.23 11.06 4.82
CA LYS A 52 1.12 10.47 4.99
C LYS A 52 1.15 8.97 4.79
N GLU A 53 0.16 8.25 5.33
CA GLU A 53 0.03 6.81 5.12
C GLU A 53 -0.19 6.47 3.64
N ILE A 54 -1.03 7.24 2.94
CA ILE A 54 -1.24 7.12 1.50
C ILE A 54 0.06 7.33 0.73
N GLU A 55 0.82 8.38 1.04
CA GLU A 55 2.10 8.67 0.38
C GLU A 55 3.09 7.49 0.56
N SER A 56 3.26 7.01 1.80
CA SER A 56 4.09 5.84 2.10
C SER A 56 3.63 4.60 1.31
N PHE A 57 2.32 4.38 1.21
CA PHE A 57 1.76 3.24 0.51
C PHE A 57 1.92 3.34 -1.01
N LYS A 58 1.79 4.54 -1.60
CA LYS A 58 2.07 4.82 -3.02
C LYS A 58 3.49 4.42 -3.38
N THR A 59 4.47 4.86 -2.58
CA THR A 59 5.89 4.53 -2.79
C THR A 59 6.13 3.03 -2.79
N LYS A 60 5.54 2.28 -1.86
CA LYS A 60 5.67 0.82 -1.81
C LYS A 60 5.11 0.13 -3.06
N ILE A 61 3.97 0.61 -3.58
CA ILE A 61 3.40 0.09 -4.82
C ILE A 61 4.30 0.40 -6.02
N ASP A 62 4.78 1.65 -6.11
CA ASP A 62 5.61 2.10 -7.22
C ASP A 62 6.93 1.31 -7.26
N GLU A 63 7.52 1.01 -6.10
CA GLU A 63 8.67 0.12 -5.98
C GLU A 63 8.37 -1.33 -6.41
N LEU A 64 7.25 -1.92 -5.99
CA LEU A 64 6.86 -3.27 -6.45
C LEU A 64 6.72 -3.33 -7.97
N LEU A 65 6.06 -2.34 -8.55
CA LEU A 65 5.86 -2.26 -9.99
C LEU A 65 7.18 -2.12 -10.76
N LYS A 66 8.13 -1.35 -10.20
CA LYS A 66 9.49 -1.16 -10.71
C LYS A 66 10.35 -2.43 -10.59
N GLU A 67 10.20 -3.17 -9.49
CA GLU A 67 10.83 -4.48 -9.25
C GLU A 67 10.24 -5.59 -10.15
N GLY A 68 9.24 -5.29 -10.99
CA GLY A 68 8.65 -6.25 -11.90
C GLY A 68 7.63 -7.18 -11.25
N TYR A 69 7.12 -6.84 -10.06
CA TYR A 69 6.19 -7.68 -9.31
C TYR A 69 4.98 -8.08 -10.16
N ASN A 70 4.93 -9.35 -10.53
CA ASN A 70 3.84 -9.97 -11.27
C ASN A 70 3.67 -11.42 -10.82
N PRO A 71 3.02 -11.65 -9.66
CA PRO A 71 2.88 -12.98 -9.08
C PRO A 71 2.16 -13.94 -10.05
N ILE A 72 2.81 -15.05 -10.38
CA ILE A 72 2.25 -16.14 -11.19
C ILE A 72 1.77 -17.27 -10.25
N LEU A 73 0.77 -18.03 -10.69
CA LEU A 73 0.07 -19.05 -9.90
C LEU A 73 1.00 -20.19 -9.45
N ASP A 74 1.92 -20.60 -10.33
CA ASP A 74 2.66 -21.86 -10.19
C ASP A 74 3.99 -21.70 -9.43
N ASP A 75 4.46 -20.48 -9.22
CA ASP A 75 5.76 -20.19 -8.58
C ASP A 75 5.77 -20.32 -7.06
N GLY A 76 4.63 -20.72 -6.48
CA GLY A 76 4.46 -20.93 -5.06
C GLY A 76 4.12 -19.66 -4.29
N VAL A 77 3.20 -19.81 -3.35
CA VAL A 77 2.65 -18.74 -2.50
C VAL A 77 3.73 -17.91 -1.79
N GLY A 78 4.84 -18.55 -1.39
CA GLY A 78 5.94 -17.88 -0.71
C GLY A 78 6.63 -16.79 -1.54
N LYS A 79 6.89 -17.04 -2.84
CA LYS A 79 7.50 -16.05 -3.75
C LYS A 79 6.60 -14.81 -3.92
N ASN A 80 5.29 -15.00 -3.89
CA ASN A 80 4.31 -13.91 -4.04
C ASN A 80 4.17 -13.06 -2.77
N ILE A 81 4.29 -13.67 -1.59
CA ILE A 81 4.14 -13.01 -0.29
C ILE A 81 5.41 -12.26 0.13
N ALA A 82 6.59 -12.80 -0.19
CA ALA A 82 7.86 -12.26 0.28
C ALA A 82 8.09 -10.77 -0.08
N PRO A 83 7.86 -10.31 -1.33
CA PRO A 83 7.97 -8.90 -1.68
C PRO A 83 6.98 -8.02 -0.91
N LEU A 84 5.74 -8.48 -0.72
CA LEU A 84 4.70 -7.76 0.02
C LEU A 84 5.05 -7.62 1.51
N GLN A 85 5.53 -8.70 2.12
CA GLN A 85 5.95 -8.69 3.52
C GLN A 85 7.19 -7.81 3.73
N LYS A 86 8.20 -7.91 2.85
CA LYS A 86 9.41 -7.08 2.90
C LYS A 86 9.08 -5.58 2.89
N LYS A 87 8.04 -5.18 2.16
CA LYS A 87 7.58 -3.79 2.09
C LYS A 87 6.56 -3.42 3.18
N GLY A 88 6.23 -4.35 4.09
CA GLY A 88 5.25 -4.12 5.15
C GLY A 88 3.87 -3.78 4.61
N MET A 89 3.42 -4.50 3.57
CA MET A 89 2.09 -4.34 2.96
C MET A 89 1.09 -5.40 3.46
N LEU A 90 1.50 -6.21 4.44
CA LEU A 90 0.66 -7.22 5.08
C LEU A 90 0.34 -6.78 6.50
N ALA A 91 -0.86 -7.12 6.97
CA ALA A 91 -1.30 -6.81 8.33
C ALA A 91 -0.52 -7.59 9.41
N TYR A 92 0.10 -8.70 9.03
CA TYR A 92 0.92 -9.54 9.90
C TYR A 92 1.98 -10.27 9.06
N GLU A 93 3.05 -10.72 9.72
CA GLU A 93 4.07 -11.54 9.07
C GLU A 93 3.52 -12.94 8.80
N VAL A 94 3.62 -13.38 7.55
CA VAL A 94 3.22 -14.73 7.10
C VAL A 94 4.43 -15.65 6.98
N LEU A 95 5.57 -15.10 6.53
CA LEU A 95 6.83 -15.81 6.39
C LEU A 95 7.70 -15.52 7.60
N ASN A 96 8.32 -16.56 8.18
CA ASN A 96 9.41 -16.34 9.14
C ASN A 96 10.66 -15.80 8.42
N ALA A 97 11.66 -15.34 9.18
CA ALA A 97 12.88 -14.75 8.62
C ALA A 97 13.61 -15.66 7.62
N GLY A 98 13.67 -16.98 7.88
CA GLY A 98 14.29 -17.94 6.98
C GLY A 98 13.52 -18.11 5.66
N GLN A 99 12.19 -18.19 5.74
CA GLN A 99 11.31 -18.26 4.58
C GLN A 99 11.34 -16.98 3.77
N LEU A 100 11.30 -15.82 4.43
CA LEU A 100 11.39 -14.52 3.77
C LEU A 100 12.70 -14.41 2.98
N LYS A 101 13.84 -14.75 3.59
CA LYS A 101 15.13 -14.78 2.91
C LYS A 101 15.14 -15.75 1.74
N LYS A 102 14.60 -16.96 1.91
CA LYS A 102 14.52 -17.96 0.84
C LYS A 102 13.74 -17.44 -0.37
N TYR A 103 12.54 -16.92 -0.15
CA TYR A 103 11.63 -16.55 -1.23
C TYR A 103 11.97 -15.21 -1.91
N LEU A 104 12.69 -14.31 -1.23
CA LEU A 104 13.24 -13.10 -1.86
C LEU A 104 14.37 -13.38 -2.86
N ASN A 105 15.04 -14.52 -2.73
CA ASN A 105 16.19 -14.92 -3.57
C ASN A 105 15.87 -16.12 -4.45
N ALA A 106 14.60 -16.52 -4.56
CA ALA A 106 14.19 -17.57 -5.46
C ALA A 106 14.11 -17.03 -6.88
N ASP A 107 14.64 -17.76 -7.85
CA ASP A 107 14.49 -17.43 -9.28
C ASP A 107 12.99 -17.45 -9.67
N TRP A 108 12.59 -16.51 -10.54
CA TRP A 108 11.24 -16.40 -11.10
C TRP A 108 11.10 -17.27 -12.33
#